data_AF-A0A9P7AM42-F1
#
_entry.id   AF-A0A9P7AM42-F1
#
_cell.length_a   1.000
_cell.length_b   1.000
_cell.length_c   1.000
_cell.angle_alpha   90.00
_cell.angle_beta   90.00
_cell.angle_gamma   90.00
#
_symmetry.space_group_name_H-M   'P 1'
#
loop_
_entity.id
_entity.type
_entity.pdbx_description
1 polymer ?
#
loop_
_entity_poly.entity_id
_entity_poly.type
_entity_poly.pdbx_seq_one_letter_code
_entity_poly.pdbx_strand_id
1 'polypeptide(L)' 'YRCHGCLGEPIFCAKCCRNEHRRLPFHKISKWNGDFFEDVSLAKIDLEIHLGHGGCPCP' A
#
# COMPACT_ATOMS: atom_id res chain seq x y z
N TYR A 1 -7.82 1.65 -3.92
CA TYR A 1 -7.23 1.56 -2.59
C TYR A 1 -7.10 2.96 -2.03
N ARG A 2 -7.85 3.27 -0.97
CA ARG A 2 -7.70 4.52 -0.24
C ARG A 2 -6.61 4.31 0.81
N CYS A 3 -5.67 5.23 0.92
CA CYS A 3 -4.67 5.20 1.98
C CYS A 3 -5.06 6.16 3.10
N HIS A 4 -4.97 5.72 4.35
CA HIS A 4 -5.30 6.52 5.53
C HIS A 4 -4.07 7.15 6.19
N GLY A 5 -2.86 6.79 5.76
CA GLY A 5 -1.60 7.36 6.26
C GLY A 5 -1.04 8.49 5.38
N CYS A 6 -1.45 8.57 4.11
CA CYS A 6 -1.02 9.64 3.22
C CYS A 6 -1.85 10.90 3.45
N LEU A 7 -1.21 12.07 3.30
CA LEU A 7 -1.89 13.35 3.43
C LEU A 7 -3.03 13.46 2.40
N GLY A 8 -4.22 13.83 2.87
CA GLY A 8 -5.41 13.98 2.03
C GLY A 8 -6.11 12.67 1.65
N GLU A 9 -5.74 11.55 2.28
CA GLU A 9 -6.32 10.22 2.08
C GLU A 9 -6.56 9.81 0.60
N PRO A 10 -5.53 9.90 -0.25
CA PRO A 10 -5.66 9.67 -1.69
C PRO A 10 -6.13 8.25 -2.03
N ILE A 11 -6.79 8.15 -3.19
CA ILE A 11 -7.22 6.88 -3.78
C ILE A 11 -6.29 6.50 -4.93
N PHE A 12 -5.77 5.29 -4.89
CA PHE A 12 -4.85 4.72 -5.87
C PHE A 12 -5.43 3.46 -6.54
N CYS A 13 -4.99 3.15 -7.75
CA CYS A 13 -5.07 1.80 -8.29
C CYS A 13 -4.08 0.86 -7.54
N ALA A 14 -4.19 -0.46 -7.71
CA ALA A 14 -3.31 -1.42 -7.02
C ALA A 14 -1.82 -1.15 -7.28
N LYS A 15 -1.45 -0.92 -8.54
CA LYS A 15 -0.06 -0.65 -8.97
C LYS A 15 0.49 0.63 -8.37
N CYS A 16 -0.26 1.74 -8.45
CA CYS A 16 0.17 3.02 -7.88
C CYS A 16 0.27 2.92 -6.36
N CYS A 17 -0.68 2.23 -5.71
CA CYS A 17 -0.64 2.01 -4.26
C CYS A 17 0.62 1.25 -3.86
N ARG A 18 0.96 0.14 -4.54
CA ARG A 18 2.19 -0.62 -4.26
C ARG A 18 3.45 0.25 -4.41
N ASN A 19 3.55 0.99 -5.51
CA ASN A 19 4.73 1.81 -5.80
C ASN A 19 4.92 2.94 -4.79
N GLU A 20 3.85 3.66 -4.45
CA GLU A 20 3.89 4.77 -3.49
C GLU A 20 4.25 4.29 -2.08
N HIS A 21 3.74 3.12 -1.69
CA HIS A 21 3.89 2.61 -0.32
C HIS A 21 5.11 1.69 -0.13
N ARG A 22 5.99 1.56 -1.13
CA ARG A 22 7.20 0.72 -1.02
C ARG A 22 8.13 1.13 0.13
N ARG A 23 8.16 2.42 0.46
CA ARG A 23 8.94 2.98 1.59
C ARG A 23 8.08 3.33 2.80
N LEU A 24 6.77 3.09 2.72
CA LEU A 24 5.77 3.39 3.75
C LEU A 24 4.88 2.15 4.01
N PRO A 25 5.47 0.98 4.32
CA PRO A 25 4.75 -0.30 4.33
C PRO A 25 3.72 -0.44 5.45
N PHE A 26 3.72 0.47 6.43
CA PHE A 26 2.84 0.44 7.60
C PHE A 26 1.61 1.35 7.46
N HIS A 27 1.44 2.05 6.34
CA HIS A 27 0.23 2.79 6.07
C HIS A 27 -0.97 1.84 5.94
N LYS A 28 -2.07 2.18 6.63
CA LYS A 28 -3.33 1.44 6.49
C LYS A 28 -4.00 1.84 5.19
N ILE A 29 -4.55 0.84 4.49
CA ILE A 29 -5.30 1.05 3.25
C ILE A 29 -6.65 0.34 3.33
N SER A 30 -7.61 0.84 2.56
CA SER A 30 -8.90 0.21 2.37
C SER A 30 -9.23 0.06 0.89
N LYS A 31 -10.05 -0.93 0.54
CA LYS A 31 -10.51 -1.20 -0.83
C LYS A 31 -12.02 -1.07 -0.89
N TRP A 32 -12.53 -0.45 -1.95
CA TRP A 32 -13.95 -0.47 -2.24
C TRP A 32 -14.36 -1.87 -2.72
N ASN A 33 -15.32 -2.49 -2.03
CA ASN A 33 -15.82 -3.82 -2.38
C ASN A 33 -17.12 -3.81 -3.21
N GLY A 34 -17.73 -2.63 -3.40
CA GLY A 34 -19.06 -2.49 -4.02
C GLY A 34 -20.04 -1.74 -3.13
N ASP A 35 -19.90 -1.89 -1.81
CA ASP A 35 -20.81 -1.34 -0.80
C ASP A 35 -20.09 -0.41 0.19
N PHE A 36 -18.89 -0.78 0.63
CA PHE A 36 -18.09 -0.02 1.59
C PHE A 36 -16.59 -0.16 1.35
N PHE A 37 -15.82 0.64 2.07
CA PHE A 37 -14.36 0.51 2.14
C PHE A 37 -14.00 -0.51 3.20
N GLU A 38 -13.58 -1.70 2.78
CA GLU A 38 -13.05 -2.73 3.66
C GLU A 38 -11.55 -2.49 3.94
N ASP A 39 -11.12 -2.71 5.18
CA ASP A 39 -9.70 -2.67 5.53
C ASP A 39 -8.93 -3.80 4.84
N VAL A 40 -7.81 -3.46 4.21
CA VAL A 40 -6.93 -4.42 3.56
C VAL A 40 -5.47 -4.11 3.89
N SER A 41 -4.64 -5.15 3.95
CA SER A 41 -3.19 -4.95 4.10
C SER A 41 -2.53 -4.67 2.76
N LEU A 42 -1.45 -3.88 2.75
CA LEU A 42 -0.58 -3.70 1.58
C LEU A 42 -0.04 -5.03 1.03
N ALA A 43 0.10 -6.07 1.86
CA ALA A 43 0.46 -7.42 1.41
C ALA A 43 -0.55 -8.02 0.40
N LYS A 44 -1.83 -7.65 0.46
CA LYS A 44 -2.87 -8.13 -0.48
C LYS A 44 -2.73 -7.54 -1.89
N ILE A 45 -1.91 -6.49 -2.05
CA ILE A 45 -1.58 -5.91 -3.35
C ILE A 45 -0.14 -6.19 -3.74
N ASP A 46 0.42 -7.32 -3.28
CA ASP A 46 1.80 -7.80 -3.44
C ASP A 46 2.85 -6.72 -3.14
N LEU A 47 2.69 -6.00 -2.03
CA LEU A 47 3.79 -5.21 -1.50
C LEU A 47 4.77 -6.13 -0.76
N GLU A 48 5.97 -6.24 -1.29
CA GLU A 48 7.10 -6.93 -0.67
C GLU A 48 7.97 -5.95 0.13
N ILE A 49 8.39 -6.38 1.32
CA ILE A 49 9.28 -5.61 2.19
C ILE A 49 10.65 -6.27 2.16
N HIS A 50 11.64 -5.57 1.58
CA HIS A 50 13.04 -6.03 1.62
C HIS A 50 13.74 -5.45 2.86
N LEU A 51 14.25 -6.34 3.70
CA LEU A 51 14.96 -6.00 4.93
C LEU A 51 16.43 -5.66 4.60
N GLY A 52 16.68 -4.42 4.19
CA GLY A 52 18.02 -3.96 3.82
C GLY A 52 18.01 -3.13 2.54
N HIS A 53 19.18 -2.65 2.12
CA HIS A 53 19.39 -1.90 0.85
C HIS A 53 18.38 -0.77 0.59
N GLY A 54 17.89 -0.11 1.65
CA GLY A 54 16.87 0.93 1.54
C GLY A 54 15.56 0.46 0.89
N GLY A 55 15.19 -0.81 1.07
CA GLY A 55 14.00 -1.42 0.48
C GLY A 55 14.19 -1.92 -0.95
N CYS A 56 15.43 -2.22 -1.36
CA CYS A 56 15.74 -2.89 -2.62
C CYS A 56 15.97 -4.40 -2.40
N PRO A 57 15.68 -5.25 -3.39
CA PRO A 57 16.03 -6.67 -3.33
C PRO A 57 17.53 -6.87 -3.16
N CYS A 58 17.93 -7.91 -2.42
CA CYS A 58 19.33 -8.33 -2.38
C CYS A 58 19.78 -8.84 -3.77
N PRO A 59 21.02 -8.56 -4.20
CA PRO A 59 21.60 -9.09 -5.43
C PRO A 59 21.75 -10.62 -5.46
#